data_AF-A0A948EFI5-F1
#
_entry.id   AF-A0A948EFI5-F1
#
_cell.length_a   1.000
_cell.length_b   1.000
_cell.length_c   1.000
_cell.angle_alpha   90.00
_cell.angle_beta   90.00
_cell.angle_gamma   90.00
#
_symmetry.space_group_name_H-M   'P 1'
#
loop_
_entity.id
_entity.type
_entity.pdbx_description
1 polymer ?
#
loop_
_entity_poly.entity_id
_entity_poly.type
_entity_poly.pdbx_seq_one_letter_code
_entity_poly.pdbx_strand_id
1 'polypeptide(L)'
;MKEKIRPIYSELQGYLSQAPEFIPGRERISNGVEIINQLNSSIEELEEISGNDYSRYKETIKTSTSGSLRYFELLGYRSSLGGLISRLHGEYFSDENPPFSGMPSTVINQHQNQNQITYIQVLLEIQSKIDSEIPKFETGSNERTFLEKLKQSLSGVS
;
A
#
# COMPACT_ATOMS: atom_id res chain seq x y z
N MET A 1 -17.64 14.31 10.09
CA MET A 1 -16.62 14.29 9.03
C MET A 1 -16.38 12.87 8.54
N LYS A 2 -15.99 11.95 9.43
CA LYS A 2 -15.83 10.50 9.16
C LYS A 2 -16.89 9.90 8.22
N GLU A 3 -18.18 10.08 8.52
CA GLU A 3 -19.29 9.56 7.70
C GLU A 3 -19.41 10.19 6.30
N LYS A 4 -18.94 11.43 6.10
CA LYS A 4 -18.90 12.06 4.77
C LYS A 4 -17.73 11.57 3.92
N ILE A 5 -16.61 11.23 4.57
CA ILE A 5 -15.38 10.74 3.93
C ILE A 5 -15.48 9.25 3.61
N ARG A 6 -16.27 8.49 4.39
CA ARG A 6 -16.39 7.02 4.28
C ARG A 6 -16.72 6.53 2.85
N PRO A 7 -17.67 7.12 2.10
CA PRO A 7 -17.96 6.66 0.74
C PRO A 7 -16.74 6.75 -0.19
N ILE A 8 -16.07 7.90 -0.23
CA ILE A 8 -14.87 8.12 -1.05
C ILE A 8 -13.74 7.20 -0.59
N TYR A 9 -13.56 7.04 0.72
CA TYR A 9 -12.55 6.15 1.28
C TYR A 9 -12.75 4.68 0.81
N SER A 10 -13.99 4.18 0.81
CA SER A 10 -14.31 2.85 0.30
C SER A 10 -14.15 2.74 -1.22
N GLU A 11 -14.48 3.80 -1.96
CA GLU A 11 -14.28 3.86 -3.41
C GLU A 11 -12.79 3.79 -3.78
N LEU A 12 -11.94 4.54 -3.10
CA LEU A 12 -10.48 4.49 -3.26
C LEU A 12 -9.91 3.09 -2.97
N GLN A 13 -10.42 2.39 -1.95
CA GLN A 13 -10.08 0.99 -1.70
C GLN A 13 -10.49 0.09 -2.86
N GLY A 14 -11.70 0.32 -3.40
CA GLY A 14 -12.20 -0.34 -4.60
C GLY A 14 -11.24 -0.19 -5.78
N TYR A 15 -10.82 1.05 -6.08
CA TYR A 15 -9.85 1.34 -7.14
C TYR A 15 -8.53 0.59 -6.96
N LEU A 16 -8.03 0.46 -5.73
CA LEU A 16 -6.77 -0.24 -5.48
C LEU A 16 -6.91 -1.75 -5.64
N SER A 17 -8.03 -2.31 -5.19
CA SER A 17 -8.33 -3.75 -5.32
C SER A 17 -8.52 -4.20 -6.78
N GLN A 18 -9.01 -3.31 -7.64
CA GLN A 18 -9.19 -3.56 -9.07
C GLN A 18 -7.95 -3.19 -9.91
N ALA A 19 -6.96 -2.53 -9.30
CA ALA A 19 -5.75 -2.14 -9.99
C ALA A 19 -4.99 -3.38 -10.46
N PRO A 20 -4.50 -3.40 -11.72
CA PRO A 20 -3.68 -4.51 -12.22
C PRO A 20 -2.50 -4.80 -11.30
N GLU A 21 -2.10 -6.06 -11.24
CA GLU A 21 -0.88 -6.45 -10.55
C GLU A 21 0.35 -5.88 -11.26
N PHE A 22 1.37 -5.55 -10.46
CA PHE A 22 2.64 -5.11 -10.99
C PHE A 22 3.35 -6.29 -11.66
N ILE A 23 3.51 -6.21 -12.98
CA ILE A 23 4.29 -7.17 -13.76
C ILE A 23 5.49 -6.41 -14.35
N PRO A 24 6.74 -6.79 -14.02
CA PRO A 24 7.93 -6.17 -14.61
C PRO A 24 7.87 -6.14 -16.15
N GLY A 25 8.17 -5.00 -16.75
CA GLY A 25 8.07 -4.74 -18.18
C GLY A 25 6.66 -4.37 -18.67
N ARG A 26 5.65 -4.32 -17.80
CA ARG A 26 4.27 -3.89 -18.10
C ARG A 26 3.79 -2.78 -17.15
N GLU A 27 4.69 -1.88 -16.79
CA GLU A 27 4.41 -0.82 -15.84
C GLU A 27 3.56 0.31 -16.44
N ARG A 28 3.45 0.39 -17.76
CA ARG A 28 2.75 1.47 -18.47
C ARG A 28 1.38 1.00 -18.96
N ILE A 29 0.34 1.71 -18.52
CA ILE A 29 -1.03 1.48 -18.97
C ILE A 29 -1.41 2.58 -19.96
N SER A 30 -1.63 2.21 -21.22
CA SER A 30 -1.90 3.17 -22.31
C SER A 30 -3.38 3.50 -22.54
N ASN A 31 -4.29 2.73 -21.94
CA ASN A 31 -5.75 2.87 -22.12
C ASN A 31 -6.47 3.10 -20.78
N GLY A 32 -5.88 3.88 -19.88
CA GLY A 32 -6.47 4.14 -18.57
C GLY A 32 -6.44 5.61 -18.18
N VAL A 33 -6.65 6.50 -19.16
CA VAL A 33 -6.79 7.93 -18.91
C VAL A 33 -8.00 8.17 -18.01
N GLU A 34 -9.08 7.43 -18.25
CA GLU A 34 -10.32 7.44 -17.48
C GLU A 34 -10.08 7.04 -16.02
N ILE A 35 -9.18 6.07 -15.77
CA ILE A 35 -8.82 5.61 -14.42
C ILE A 35 -8.18 6.75 -13.63
N ILE A 36 -7.24 7.47 -14.25
CA ILE A 36 -6.57 8.61 -13.61
C ILE A 36 -7.53 9.78 -13.42
N ASN A 37 -8.38 10.07 -14.39
CA ASN A 37 -9.39 11.12 -14.27
C ASN A 37 -10.38 10.81 -13.14
N GLN A 38 -10.81 9.56 -13.02
CA GLN A 38 -11.69 9.10 -11.96
C GLN A 38 -11.03 9.22 -10.59
N LEU A 39 -9.77 8.79 -10.45
CA LEU A 39 -8.98 9.01 -9.22
C LEU A 39 -8.90 10.49 -8.86
N ASN A 40 -8.48 11.34 -9.80
CA ASN A 40 -8.29 12.77 -9.55
C ASN A 40 -9.62 13.47 -9.21
N SER A 41 -10.73 13.07 -9.83
CA SER A 41 -12.07 13.59 -9.49
C SER A 41 -12.49 13.19 -8.07
N SER A 42 -12.20 11.95 -7.67
CA SER A 42 -12.48 11.48 -6.30
C SER A 42 -11.62 12.23 -5.26
N ILE A 43 -10.39 12.60 -5.62
CA ILE A 43 -9.52 13.44 -4.78
C ILE A 43 -10.08 14.87 -4.69
N GLU A 44 -10.57 15.45 -5.79
CA GLU A 44 -11.18 16.78 -5.76
C GLU A 44 -12.42 16.83 -4.87
N GLU A 45 -13.30 15.82 -4.97
CA GLU A 45 -14.46 15.69 -4.08
C GLU A 45 -14.04 15.53 -2.61
N LEU A 46 -12.98 14.76 -2.35
CA LEU A 46 -12.41 14.60 -1.01
C LEU A 46 -11.88 15.93 -0.45
N GLU A 47 -11.16 16.70 -1.27
CA GLU A 47 -10.66 18.05 -0.92
C GLU A 47 -11.83 18.99 -0.59
N GLU A 48 -12.92 18.95 -1.38
CA GLU A 48 -14.13 19.74 -1.14
C GLU A 48 -14.82 19.38 0.18
N ILE A 49 -14.98 18.08 0.48
CA ILE A 49 -15.68 17.62 1.68
C ILE A 49 -14.86 17.86 2.95
N SER A 50 -13.56 17.62 2.89
CA SER A 50 -12.67 17.67 4.05
C SER A 50 -12.12 19.07 4.35
N GLY A 51 -11.95 19.91 3.32
CA GLY A 51 -11.21 21.16 3.38
C GLY A 51 -9.68 21.00 3.46
N ASN A 52 -9.15 19.79 3.29
CA ASN A 52 -7.71 19.51 3.27
C ASN A 52 -7.20 19.38 1.84
N ASP A 53 -5.92 19.67 1.62
CA ASP A 53 -5.23 19.48 0.34
C ASP A 53 -4.66 18.05 0.23
N TYR A 54 -5.09 17.32 -0.79
CA TYR A 54 -4.63 15.98 -1.13
C TYR A 54 -4.02 15.93 -2.55
N SER A 55 -3.72 17.08 -3.16
CA SER A 55 -3.28 17.19 -4.54
C SER A 55 -1.95 16.49 -4.82
N ARG A 56 -1.14 16.23 -3.79
CA ARG A 56 0.09 15.42 -3.91
C ARG A 56 -0.15 13.96 -4.33
N TYR A 57 -1.37 13.46 -4.18
CA TYR A 57 -1.76 12.09 -4.56
C TYR A 57 -2.39 12.03 -5.95
N LYS A 58 -2.58 13.18 -6.62
CA LYS A 58 -3.09 13.23 -7.99
C LYS A 58 -2.05 12.68 -8.94
N GLU A 59 -2.52 11.89 -9.90
CA GLU A 59 -1.67 11.27 -10.92
C GLU A 59 -1.77 12.05 -12.24
N THR A 60 -0.71 11.95 -13.05
CA THR A 60 -0.65 12.63 -14.35
C THR A 60 -0.49 11.63 -15.48
N ILE A 61 -1.18 11.93 -16.59
CA ILE A 61 -0.99 11.19 -17.83
C ILE A 61 0.28 11.68 -18.50
N LYS A 62 1.23 10.76 -18.68
CA LYS A 62 2.47 10.98 -19.43
C LYS A 62 2.21 10.72 -20.91
N THR A 63 3.01 11.34 -21.76
CA THR A 63 3.01 11.11 -23.21
C THR A 63 4.35 10.50 -23.61
N SER A 64 4.35 9.53 -24.51
CA SER A 64 5.58 8.97 -25.07
C SER A 64 6.37 10.05 -25.81
N THR A 65 7.68 9.82 -25.98
CA THR A 65 8.57 10.72 -26.72
C THR A 65 8.08 10.99 -28.15
N SER A 66 7.37 10.04 -28.76
CA SER A 66 6.76 10.17 -30.09
C SER A 66 5.46 10.97 -30.11
N GLY A 67 4.90 11.35 -28.96
CA GLY A 67 3.61 12.03 -28.85
C GLY A 67 2.39 11.14 -29.06
N SER A 68 2.58 9.91 -29.56
CA SER A 68 1.50 9.04 -30.04
C SER A 68 0.82 8.20 -28.97
N LEU A 69 1.47 7.98 -27.81
CA LEU A 69 0.95 7.14 -26.75
C LEU A 69 0.82 7.94 -25.46
N ARG A 70 -0.39 8.02 -24.92
CA ARG A 70 -0.66 8.52 -23.58
C ARG A 70 -0.68 7.34 -22.61
N TYR A 71 -0.04 7.46 -21.46
CA TYR A 71 0.05 6.39 -20.48
C TYR A 71 0.19 6.93 -19.05
N PHE A 72 -0.07 6.09 -18.06
CA PHE A 72 0.38 6.32 -16.69
C PHE A 72 1.23 5.15 -16.21
N GLU A 73 1.98 5.37 -15.13
CA GLU A 73 2.79 4.34 -14.49
C GLU A 73 1.98 3.66 -13.39
N LEU A 74 1.75 2.36 -13.55
CA LEU A 74 0.96 1.54 -12.64
C LEU A 74 1.49 1.58 -11.21
N LEU A 75 2.81 1.56 -11.03
CA LEU A 75 3.42 1.62 -9.71
C LEU A 75 3.16 2.98 -9.03
N GLY A 76 3.25 4.08 -9.78
CA GLY A 76 2.93 5.41 -9.27
C GLY A 76 1.47 5.48 -8.81
N TYR A 77 0.55 5.07 -9.68
CA TYR A 77 -0.87 4.98 -9.38
C TYR A 77 -1.18 4.17 -8.11
N ARG A 78 -0.66 2.94 -7.99
CA ARG A 78 -0.87 2.10 -6.80
C ARG A 78 -0.27 2.72 -5.54
N SER A 79 0.90 3.33 -5.66
CA SER A 79 1.61 3.99 -4.56
C SER A 79 0.84 5.21 -4.04
N SER A 80 0.42 6.10 -4.94
CA SER A 80 -0.36 7.29 -4.61
C SER A 80 -1.70 6.93 -3.97
N LEU A 81 -2.39 5.95 -4.55
CA LEU A 81 -3.68 5.48 -4.02
C LEU A 81 -3.54 4.80 -2.64
N GLY A 82 -2.56 3.90 -2.48
CA GLY A 82 -2.27 3.27 -1.19
C GLY A 82 -1.89 4.29 -0.12
N GLY A 83 -1.03 5.26 -0.47
CA GLY A 83 -0.62 6.33 0.42
C GLY A 83 -1.78 7.24 0.86
N LEU A 84 -2.71 7.55 -0.06
CA LEU A 84 -3.91 8.32 0.25
C LEU A 84 -4.84 7.54 1.21
N ILE A 85 -5.07 6.26 0.93
CA ILE A 85 -5.89 5.39 1.78
C ILE A 85 -5.28 5.28 3.19
N SER A 86 -3.97 5.06 3.30
CA SER A 86 -3.30 5.02 4.61
C SER A 86 -3.40 6.34 5.36
N ARG A 87 -3.29 7.48 4.65
CA ARG A 87 -3.43 8.82 5.24
C ARG A 87 -4.85 9.03 5.77
N LEU A 88 -5.86 8.76 4.96
CA LEU A 88 -7.27 8.87 5.36
C LEU A 88 -7.62 7.95 6.51
N HIS A 89 -7.09 6.73 6.50
CA HIS A 89 -7.25 5.80 7.60
C HIS A 89 -6.71 6.39 8.91
N GLY A 90 -5.47 6.90 8.91
CA GLY A 90 -4.91 7.54 10.10
C GLY A 90 -5.67 8.79 10.55
N GLU A 91 -6.18 9.60 9.62
CA GLU A 91 -6.88 10.85 9.92
C GLU A 91 -8.31 10.64 10.45
N TYR A 92 -9.06 9.68 9.89
CA TYR A 92 -10.50 9.55 10.12
C TYR A 92 -10.97 8.20 10.64
N PHE A 93 -10.16 7.14 10.50
CA PHE A 93 -10.56 5.75 10.76
C PHE A 93 -9.53 4.98 11.59
N SER A 94 -8.69 5.66 12.39
CA SER A 94 -7.61 5.04 13.16
C SER A 94 -8.09 4.11 14.29
N ASP A 95 -9.38 4.21 14.62
CA ASP A 95 -10.11 3.33 15.53
C ASP A 95 -10.64 2.05 14.85
N GLU A 96 -10.56 1.97 13.51
CA GLU A 96 -10.97 0.81 12.71
C GLU A 96 -9.75 -0.06 12.36
N ASN A 97 -9.98 -1.31 11.97
CA ASN A 97 -8.88 -2.15 11.49
C ASN A 97 -8.29 -1.55 10.21
N PRO A 98 -6.95 -1.54 10.05
CA PRO A 98 -6.33 -0.98 8.86
C PRO A 98 -6.82 -1.70 7.61
N PRO A 99 -7.15 -0.95 6.54
CA PRO A 99 -7.49 -1.57 5.28
C PRO A 99 -6.30 -2.39 4.82
N PHE A 100 -6.57 -3.59 4.32
CA PHE A 100 -5.53 -4.52 3.88
C PHE A 100 -4.65 -5.07 5.02
N SER A 101 -5.11 -5.04 6.28
CA SER A 101 -4.48 -5.79 7.37
C SER A 101 -4.54 -7.31 7.08
N GLY A 102 -3.54 -7.82 6.38
CA GLY A 102 -3.50 -9.19 5.82
C GLY A 102 -2.98 -9.27 4.38
N MET A 103 -2.81 -8.14 3.67
CA MET A 103 -2.12 -8.03 2.39
C MET A 103 -0.97 -7.02 2.54
N PRO A 104 0.28 -7.39 2.25
CA PRO A 104 1.41 -6.50 2.50
C PRO A 104 1.38 -5.31 1.53
N SER A 105 0.97 -4.14 2.02
CA SER A 105 1.17 -2.85 1.35
C SER A 105 2.13 -2.02 2.17
N THR A 106 3.43 -2.27 1.98
CA THR A 106 4.48 -1.36 2.45
C THR A 106 4.93 -0.53 1.25
N VAL A 107 4.40 0.69 1.12
CA VAL A 107 4.98 1.70 0.23
C VAL A 107 6.17 2.31 0.95
N ILE A 108 7.37 1.78 0.69
CA ILE A 108 8.62 2.43 1.09
C ILE A 108 9.14 3.18 -0.13
N ASN A 109 9.09 4.51 -0.07
CA ASN A 109 9.88 5.37 -0.95
C ASN A 109 11.36 5.13 -0.64
N GLN A 110 12.07 4.39 -1.50
CA GLN A 110 13.55 4.35 -1.46
C GLN A 110 14.12 4.30 -2.87
N HIS A 111 14.56 5.47 -3.34
CA HIS A 111 15.68 5.51 -4.28
C HIS A 111 16.94 5.06 -3.53
N GLN A 112 17.65 4.10 -4.13
CA GLN A 112 18.95 3.52 -3.77
C GLN A 112 18.93 2.20 -2.95
N ASN A 113 19.46 1.17 -3.62
CA ASN A 113 19.76 -0.21 -3.20
C ASN A 113 18.63 -1.27 -3.22
N GLN A 114 18.38 -1.78 -4.42
CA GLN A 114 17.50 -2.91 -4.74
C GLN A 114 17.80 -4.22 -3.97
N ASN A 115 18.98 -4.39 -3.35
CA ASN A 115 19.31 -5.64 -2.63
C ASN A 115 18.85 -5.66 -1.15
N GLN A 116 18.51 -4.53 -0.54
CA GLN A 116 18.03 -4.50 0.86
C GLN A 116 16.51 -4.73 0.97
N ILE A 117 15.75 -4.39 -0.07
CA ILE A 117 14.27 -4.45 -0.04
C ILE A 117 13.77 -5.90 0.03
N THR A 118 14.35 -6.82 -0.75
CA THR A 118 14.01 -8.25 -0.67
C THR A 118 14.33 -8.84 0.70
N TYR A 119 15.43 -8.40 1.32
CA TYR A 119 15.83 -8.91 2.64
C TYR A 119 14.86 -8.50 3.74
N ILE A 120 14.37 -7.26 3.72
CA ILE A 120 13.38 -6.76 4.68
C ILE A 120 12.04 -7.48 4.50
N GLN A 121 11.61 -7.71 3.26
CA GLN A 121 10.37 -8.45 2.97
C GLN A 121 10.42 -9.89 3.50
N VAL A 122 11.51 -10.60 3.22
CA VAL A 122 11.72 -11.97 3.74
C VAL A 122 11.78 -11.97 5.27
N LEU A 123 12.41 -10.97 5.89
CA LEU A 123 12.50 -10.87 7.35
C LEU A 123 11.12 -10.65 7.99
N LEU A 124 10.26 -9.83 7.39
CA LEU A 124 8.89 -9.61 7.86
C LEU A 124 8.00 -10.86 7.68
N GLU A 125 8.14 -11.58 6.58
CA GLU A 125 7.44 -12.85 6.35
C GLU A 125 7.84 -13.90 7.40
N ILE A 126 9.13 -13.99 7.71
CA ILE A 126 9.64 -14.90 8.75
C ILE A 126 9.09 -14.50 10.13
N GLN A 127 9.09 -13.21 10.47
CA GLN A 127 8.52 -12.73 11.74
C GLN A 127 7.02 -13.05 11.84
N SER A 128 6.25 -12.77 10.79
CA SER A 128 4.82 -13.09 10.75
C SER A 128 4.55 -14.59 10.86
N LYS A 129 5.39 -15.42 10.22
CA LYS A 129 5.27 -16.87 10.33
C LYS A 129 5.57 -17.34 11.75
N ILE A 130 6.64 -16.84 12.37
CA ILE A 130 6.98 -17.16 13.76
C ILE A 130 5.83 -16.78 14.71
N ASP A 131 5.25 -15.60 14.55
CA ASP A 131 4.13 -15.13 15.37
C ASP A 131 2.87 -15.98 15.22
N SER A 132 2.62 -16.50 14.02
CA SER A 132 1.50 -17.40 13.77
C SER A 132 1.71 -18.81 14.34
N GLU A 133 2.96 -19.24 14.50
CA GLU A 133 3.32 -20.60 14.91
C GLU A 133 3.53 -20.72 16.44
N ILE A 134 4.06 -19.70 17.12
CA ILE A 134 4.28 -19.71 18.59
C ILE A 134 3.03 -20.15 19.39
N PRO A 135 1.80 -19.66 19.12
CA PRO A 135 0.61 -20.05 19.86
C PRO A 135 0.20 -21.51 19.69
N LYS A 136 0.71 -22.20 18.66
CA LYS A 136 0.40 -23.60 18.35
C LYS A 136 1.24 -24.59 19.16
N PHE A 137 2.28 -24.13 19.83
CA PHE A 137 3.15 -24.95 20.66
C PHE A 137 2.86 -24.74 22.14
N GLU A 138 2.89 -25.84 22.90
CA GLU A 138 2.67 -25.81 24.35
C GLU A 138 3.68 -24.90 25.06
N THR A 139 3.21 -24.20 26.08
CA THR A 139 4.04 -23.30 26.89
C THR A 139 5.16 -24.10 27.56
N GLY A 140 6.42 -23.72 27.28
CA GLY A 140 7.61 -24.40 27.80
C GLY A 140 8.17 -25.50 26.91
N SER A 141 7.60 -25.76 25.73
CA SER A 141 8.19 -26.69 24.76
C SER A 141 9.50 -26.14 24.18
N ASN A 142 10.36 -27.05 23.72
CA ASN A 142 11.64 -26.70 23.10
C ASN A 142 11.43 -25.89 21.82
N GLU A 143 10.41 -26.26 21.04
CA GLU A 143 10.02 -25.63 19.78
C GLU A 143 9.53 -24.21 20.00
N ARG A 144 8.70 -23.99 21.03
CA ARG A 144 8.23 -22.65 21.41
C ARG A 144 9.40 -21.78 21.86
N THR A 145 10.25 -22.31 22.72
CA THR A 145 11.44 -21.61 23.23
C THR A 145 12.40 -21.24 22.08
N PHE A 146 12.57 -22.12 21.10
CA PHE A 146 13.37 -21.85 19.90
C PHE A 146 12.78 -20.72 19.06
N LEU A 147 11.47 -20.76 18.80
CA LEU A 147 10.77 -19.73 18.03
C LEU A 147 10.78 -18.36 18.72
N GLU A 148 10.61 -18.33 20.05
CA GLU A 148 10.69 -17.09 20.85
C GLU A 148 12.12 -16.49 20.83
N LYS A 149 13.16 -17.33 20.91
CA LYS A 149 14.56 -16.89 20.77
C LYS A 149 14.86 -16.37 19.36
N LEU A 150 14.38 -17.08 18.33
CA LEU A 150 14.54 -16.68 16.94
C LEU A 150 13.84 -15.34 16.68
N LYS A 151 12.64 -15.14 17.23
CA LYS A 151 11.92 -13.85 17.21
C LYS A 151 12.74 -12.72 17.83
N GLN A 152 13.31 -12.94 19.02
CA GLN A 152 14.15 -11.95 19.69
C GLN A 152 15.40 -11.58 18.86
N SER A 153 16.10 -12.57 18.30
CA SER A 153 17.27 -12.31 17.46
C SER A 153 16.93 -11.52 16.20
N LEU A 154 15.76 -11.77 15.60
CA LEU A 154 15.31 -11.05 14.41
C LEU A 154 14.84 -9.61 14.72
N SER A 155 14.33 -9.35 15.92
CA SER A 155 13.95 -7.98 16.35
C SER A 155 15.14 -7.06 16.65
N GLY A 156 16.35 -7.60 16.77
CA GLY A 156 17.58 -6.82 17.00
C GLY A 156 18.31 -6.39 15.72
N VAL A 157 17.83 -6.80 14.55
CA VAL A 157 18.42 -6.51 13.23
C VAL A 157 17.65 -5.41 12.48
N SER A 158 16.47 -5.02 12.99
CA SER A 158 15.63 -3.91 12.50
C SER A 158 15.95 -2.58 13.17
#